data_AF-A0A8J2T6D2-F1
#
_entry.id   AF-A0A8J2T6D2-F1
#
_cell.length_a   1.000
_cell.length_b   1.000
_cell.length_c   1.000
_cell.angle_alpha   90.00
_cell.angle_beta   90.00
_cell.angle_gamma   90.00
#
_symmetry.space_group_name_H-M   'P 1'
#
loop_
_entity.id
_entity.type
_entity.pdbx_description
1 polymer ?
#
loop_
_entity_poly.entity_id
_entity_poly.type
_entity_poly.pdbx_seq_one_letter_code
_entity_poly.pdbx_strand_id
1 'polypeptide(L)'
;MVQQLALFDSIDDESYELFIATITTLSGNPPVLFARISTAWKPNDAFDIDRVNSKNQLVEPTRIKLNKAIPLSLLHHQTPLSYTLPKDLARDHLPIDTSFVTSLLHGYSSNDSELQQNDTSWSLNISDIPAAGSRKVSMQSISESVILATGGKDCSISTFMNELGYVSEYQYSTIGVKFHLKHELIVELQKIWDVTSGSSEQITQGGFLIKAYINVNKATDIERISQAETTLLALQKELQGYIDLIMPDRKAMDSRLNYI
;
A
#
# COMPACT_ATOMS: atom_id res chain seq x y z
N MET A 1 -3.73 13.08 10.26
CA MET A 1 -4.42 12.95 8.96
C MET A 1 -3.51 13.57 7.91
N VAL A 2 -2.95 12.74 7.03
CA VAL A 2 -2.07 13.16 5.93
C VAL A 2 -2.91 13.28 4.66
N GLN A 3 -2.60 14.24 3.79
CA GLN A 3 -3.17 14.32 2.46
C GLN A 3 -2.18 13.74 1.46
N GLN A 4 -2.56 12.65 0.80
CA GLN A 4 -1.75 12.04 -0.24
C GLN A 4 -2.23 12.55 -1.60
N LEU A 5 -1.35 13.22 -2.33
CA LEU A 5 -1.59 13.57 -3.72
C LEU A 5 -0.90 12.53 -4.61
N ALA A 6 -1.59 12.00 -5.61
CA ALA A 6 -1.07 10.91 -6.42
C ALA A 6 -1.53 10.92 -7.88
N LEU A 7 -0.69 10.36 -8.74
CA LEU A 7 -0.96 9.97 -10.12
C LEU A 7 -0.51 8.52 -10.34
N PHE A 8 -1.16 7.85 -11.28
CA PHE A 8 -0.98 6.42 -11.53
C PHE A 8 -0.84 6.16 -13.02
N ASP A 9 -0.12 5.10 -13.36
CA ASP A 9 -0.07 4.54 -14.71
C ASP A 9 0.32 3.06 -14.62
N SER A 10 0.39 2.36 -15.73
CA SER A 10 0.89 0.99 -15.84
C SER A 10 1.87 0.86 -17.00
N ILE A 11 2.89 0.03 -16.81
CA ILE A 11 3.83 -0.34 -17.88
C ILE A 11 3.88 -1.84 -18.04
N ASP A 12 4.24 -2.30 -19.23
CA ASP A 12 4.51 -3.70 -19.52
C ASP A 12 5.83 -4.18 -18.87
N ASP A 13 6.01 -5.50 -18.82
CA ASP A 13 7.19 -6.12 -18.22
C ASP A 13 8.49 -5.87 -19.02
N GLU A 14 8.41 -5.64 -20.33
CA GLU A 14 9.58 -5.41 -21.20
C GLU A 14 10.14 -4.00 -21.00
N SER A 15 9.26 -3.02 -20.82
CA SER A 15 9.60 -1.61 -20.55
C SER A 15 10.20 -1.35 -19.17
N TYR A 16 10.25 -2.37 -18.29
CA TYR A 16 10.76 -2.25 -16.93
C TYR A 16 12.17 -1.64 -16.88
N GLU A 17 13.13 -2.21 -17.62
CA GLU A 17 14.54 -1.78 -17.56
C GLU A 17 14.73 -0.34 -18.03
N LEU A 18 14.02 0.02 -19.10
CA LEU A 18 14.04 1.38 -19.64
C LEU A 18 13.46 2.37 -18.62
N PHE A 19 12.37 2.00 -17.95
CA PHE A 19 11.77 2.83 -16.91
C PHE A 19 12.73 3.04 -15.73
N ILE A 20 13.37 1.97 -15.23
CA ILE A 20 14.34 2.07 -14.14
C ILE A 20 15.50 3.00 -14.54
N ALA A 21 16.09 2.81 -15.71
CA ALA A 21 17.20 3.65 -16.18
C ALA A 21 16.78 5.12 -16.32
N THR A 22 15.57 5.37 -16.84
CA THR A 22 15.02 6.72 -17.02
C THR A 22 14.80 7.42 -15.69
N ILE A 23 14.12 6.78 -14.74
CA ILE A 23 13.84 7.37 -13.42
C ILE A 23 15.10 7.49 -12.57
N THR A 24 16.06 6.55 -12.66
CA THR A 24 17.37 6.71 -12.01
C THR A 24 18.11 7.91 -12.56
N THR A 25 18.11 8.12 -13.87
CA THR A 25 18.74 9.29 -14.51
C THR A 25 18.05 10.59 -14.09
N LEU A 26 16.72 10.59 -14.04
CA LEU A 26 15.93 11.75 -13.65
C LEU A 26 16.09 12.12 -12.17
N SER A 27 16.02 11.11 -11.30
CA SER A 27 16.08 11.30 -9.84
C SER A 27 17.51 11.49 -9.33
N GLY A 28 18.50 10.97 -10.05
CA GLY A 28 19.89 10.85 -9.58
C GLY A 28 20.06 9.82 -8.45
N ASN A 29 18.99 9.08 -8.10
CA ASN A 29 18.97 8.14 -6.98
C ASN A 29 18.75 6.70 -7.48
N PRO A 30 19.36 5.71 -6.81
CA PRO A 30 19.16 4.31 -7.16
C PRO A 30 17.74 3.83 -6.77
N PRO A 31 17.19 2.83 -7.47
CA PRO A 31 15.96 2.16 -7.05
C PRO A 31 16.15 1.47 -5.71
N VAL A 32 15.17 1.61 -4.80
CA VAL A 32 15.15 0.92 -3.51
C VAL A 32 14.08 -0.15 -3.55
N LEU A 33 14.47 -1.41 -3.38
CA LEU A 33 13.53 -2.53 -3.30
C LEU A 33 12.70 -2.45 -2.01
N PHE A 34 11.41 -2.72 -2.11
CA PHE A 34 10.54 -2.86 -0.96
C PHE A 34 9.56 -4.02 -1.16
N ALA A 35 9.12 -4.58 -0.05
CA ALA A 35 8.04 -5.54 -0.01
C ALA A 35 7.17 -5.27 1.20
N ARG A 36 5.86 -5.33 1.01
CA ARG A 36 4.87 -5.14 2.06
C ARG A 36 3.74 -6.12 1.90
N ILE A 37 3.14 -6.49 3.02
CA ILE A 37 1.84 -7.14 3.05
C ILE A 37 0.81 -6.17 3.58
N SER A 38 -0.35 -6.20 2.93
CA SER A 38 -1.51 -5.40 3.27
C SER A 38 -2.70 -6.31 3.54
N THR A 39 -3.37 -6.10 4.66
CA THR A 39 -4.61 -6.81 4.99
C THR A 39 -5.74 -5.80 5.20
N ALA A 40 -6.85 -6.03 4.52
CA ALA A 40 -8.05 -5.21 4.63
C ALA A 40 -9.05 -5.89 5.57
N TRP A 41 -9.65 -5.08 6.43
CA TRP A 41 -10.57 -5.49 7.48
C TRP A 41 -11.85 -4.68 7.36
N LYS A 42 -12.99 -5.36 7.39
CA LYS A 42 -14.31 -4.73 7.38
C LYS A 42 -14.96 -4.84 8.76
N PRO A 43 -15.83 -3.90 9.17
CA PRO A 43 -16.69 -4.09 10.32
C PRO A 43 -17.44 -5.43 10.25
N ASN A 44 -17.56 -6.13 11.37
CA ASN A 44 -18.24 -7.41 11.44
C ASN A 44 -19.75 -7.21 11.24
N ASP A 45 -20.31 -7.87 10.22
CA ASP A 45 -21.73 -7.81 9.87
C ASP A 45 -22.65 -8.35 10.99
N ALA A 46 -22.11 -9.09 11.97
CA ALA A 46 -22.85 -9.55 13.14
C ALA A 46 -23.16 -8.44 14.15
N PHE A 47 -22.43 -7.32 14.12
CA PHE A 47 -22.71 -6.17 14.97
C PHE A 47 -23.54 -5.15 14.19
N ASP A 48 -24.72 -4.82 14.69
CA ASP A 48 -25.52 -3.73 14.13
C ASP A 48 -24.96 -2.39 14.63
N ILE A 49 -24.38 -1.62 13.71
CA ILE A 49 -23.70 -0.35 14.02
C ILE A 49 -24.53 0.80 13.46
N ASP A 50 -25.04 1.63 14.36
CA ASP A 50 -25.70 2.88 13.99
C ASP A 50 -24.73 3.78 13.22
N ARG A 51 -25.21 4.36 12.11
CA ARG A 51 -24.42 5.27 11.25
C ARG A 51 -24.26 6.67 11.83
N VAL A 52 -24.54 6.83 13.12
CA VAL A 52 -24.59 8.13 13.78
C VAL A 52 -23.81 8.03 15.09
N ASN A 53 -22.89 8.96 15.29
CA ASN A 53 -22.15 9.02 16.55
C ASN A 53 -22.96 9.74 17.65
N SER A 54 -22.45 9.73 18.89
CA SER A 54 -23.07 10.45 20.02
C SER A 54 -23.19 11.97 19.83
N LYS A 55 -22.51 12.54 18.84
CA LYS A 55 -22.57 13.95 18.43
C LYS A 55 -23.51 14.19 17.23
N ASN A 56 -24.31 13.19 16.87
CA ASN A 56 -25.23 13.21 15.74
C ASN A 56 -24.56 13.50 14.38
N GLN A 57 -23.32 13.06 14.21
CA GLN A 57 -22.62 13.12 12.92
C GLN A 57 -22.80 11.79 12.21
N LEU A 58 -23.06 11.87 10.90
CA LEU A 58 -23.12 10.70 10.04
C LEU A 58 -21.71 10.10 9.90
N VAL A 59 -21.57 8.82 10.24
CA VAL A 59 -20.34 8.05 10.11
C VAL A 59 -20.64 6.84 9.25
N GLU A 60 -19.94 6.74 8.12
CA GLU A 60 -20.08 5.62 7.20
C GLU A 60 -19.08 4.51 7.57
N PRO A 61 -19.45 3.23 7.44
CA PRO A 61 -18.53 2.14 7.72
C PRO A 61 -17.45 2.06 6.63
N THR A 62 -16.19 2.10 7.06
CA THR A 62 -15.01 2.05 6.21
C THR A 62 -14.16 0.84 6.52
N ARG A 63 -13.39 0.38 5.52
CA ARG A 63 -12.39 -0.66 5.72
C ARG A 63 -11.15 -0.09 6.40
N ILE A 64 -10.59 -0.86 7.33
CA ILE A 64 -9.27 -0.60 7.91
C ILE A 64 -8.23 -1.40 7.12
N LYS A 65 -7.11 -0.77 6.80
CA LYS A 65 -5.98 -1.42 6.14
C LYS A 65 -4.81 -1.50 7.11
N LEU A 66 -4.33 -2.71 7.38
CA LEU A 66 -3.09 -2.95 8.10
C LEU A 66 -1.96 -3.23 7.12
N ASN A 67 -0.79 -2.63 7.36
CA ASN A 67 0.40 -2.76 6.54
C ASN A 67 1.59 -3.21 7.38
N LYS A 68 2.38 -4.12 6.83
CA LYS A 68 3.66 -4.54 7.42
C LYS A 68 4.68 -4.79 6.33
N ALA A 69 5.94 -4.41 6.59
CA ALA A 69 7.04 -4.72 5.69
C ALA A 69 7.39 -6.21 5.75
N ILE A 70 7.68 -6.81 4.60
CA ILE A 70 8.20 -8.17 4.53
C ILE A 70 9.73 -8.09 4.46
N PRO A 71 10.46 -8.80 5.35
CA PRO A 71 11.91 -8.89 5.25
C PRO A 71 12.33 -9.43 3.88
N LEU A 72 13.18 -8.67 3.18
CA LEU A 72 13.60 -9.02 1.83
C LEU A 72 14.41 -10.33 1.76
N SER A 73 15.00 -10.75 2.88
CA SER A 73 15.68 -12.05 3.02
C SER A 73 14.76 -13.25 2.79
N LEU A 74 13.45 -13.08 2.96
CA LEU A 74 12.47 -14.14 2.73
C LEU A 74 12.05 -14.26 1.26
N LEU A 75 12.33 -13.25 0.43
CA LEU A 75 11.93 -13.22 -0.97
C LEU A 75 12.94 -13.88 -1.91
N HIS A 76 14.20 -13.93 -1.50
CA HIS A 76 15.26 -14.44 -2.36
C HIS A 76 16.41 -15.04 -1.55
N HIS A 77 16.77 -16.28 -1.87
CA HIS A 77 17.88 -16.99 -1.25
C HIS A 77 19.26 -16.62 -1.86
N GLN A 78 19.30 -15.93 -3.00
CA GLN A 78 20.55 -15.56 -3.66
C GLN A 78 20.93 -14.10 -3.36
N THR A 79 22.20 -13.88 -3.01
CA THR A 79 22.81 -12.56 -2.86
C THR A 79 23.63 -12.23 -4.11
N PRO A 80 23.66 -10.97 -4.58
CA PRO A 80 23.05 -9.77 -3.99
C PRO A 80 21.58 -9.54 -4.38
N LEU A 81 20.79 -8.97 -3.45
CA LEU A 81 19.45 -8.46 -3.76
C LEU A 81 19.56 -7.32 -4.79
N SER A 82 19.03 -7.58 -5.98
CA SER A 82 19.02 -6.64 -7.09
C SER A 82 17.64 -6.03 -7.26
N TYR A 83 17.59 -4.82 -7.82
CA TYR A 83 16.35 -4.20 -8.26
C TYR A 83 15.67 -4.98 -9.39
N THR A 84 16.33 -5.99 -9.97
CA THR A 84 15.75 -6.89 -11.00
C THR A 84 14.76 -7.90 -10.43
N LEU A 85 14.73 -8.11 -9.11
CA LEU A 85 13.89 -9.12 -8.47
C LEU A 85 12.40 -9.04 -8.89
N PRO A 86 11.75 -7.86 -8.96
CA PRO A 86 10.36 -7.78 -9.42
C PRO A 86 10.14 -8.24 -10.87
N LYS A 87 11.17 -8.21 -11.72
CA LYS A 87 11.13 -8.73 -13.10
C LYS A 87 11.21 -10.26 -13.11
N ASP A 88 12.05 -10.84 -12.26
CA ASP A 88 12.18 -12.29 -12.11
C ASP A 88 10.91 -12.93 -11.53
N LEU A 89 10.16 -12.14 -10.74
CA LEU A 89 8.86 -12.48 -10.18
C LEU A 89 7.68 -12.29 -11.17
N ALA A 90 7.94 -12.27 -12.48
CA ALA A 90 6.89 -12.25 -13.50
C ALA A 90 6.05 -13.55 -13.56
N ARG A 91 6.42 -14.59 -12.80
CA ARG A 91 5.61 -15.82 -12.66
C ARG A 91 4.52 -15.63 -11.61
N ASP A 92 3.35 -16.22 -11.86
CA ASP A 92 2.12 -16.01 -11.10
C ASP A 92 2.21 -16.28 -9.59
N HIS A 93 3.19 -17.07 -9.15
CA HIS A 93 3.29 -17.48 -7.76
C HIS A 93 4.24 -16.62 -6.95
N LEU A 94 3.75 -16.13 -5.81
CA LEU A 94 4.53 -15.42 -4.82
C LEU A 94 5.63 -16.36 -4.29
N PRO A 95 6.89 -15.91 -4.19
CA PRO A 95 8.00 -16.74 -3.71
C PRO A 95 7.95 -16.97 -2.19
N ILE A 96 6.94 -16.43 -1.51
CA ILE A 96 6.75 -16.55 -0.07
C ILE A 96 5.75 -17.68 0.19
N ASP A 97 6.11 -18.57 1.11
CA ASP A 97 5.19 -19.59 1.58
C ASP A 97 3.99 -18.93 2.29
N THR A 98 2.78 -19.28 1.86
CA THR A 98 1.52 -18.75 2.41
C THR A 98 1.37 -19.04 3.91
N SER A 99 2.07 -20.06 4.42
CA SER A 99 2.21 -20.36 5.84
C SER A 99 2.81 -19.19 6.64
N PHE A 100 3.80 -18.49 6.07
CA PHE A 100 4.44 -17.34 6.70
C PHE A 100 3.46 -16.17 6.84
N VAL A 101 2.69 -15.88 5.79
CA VAL A 101 1.67 -14.82 5.81
C VAL A 101 0.62 -15.09 6.89
N THR A 102 0.19 -16.35 6.99
CA THR A 102 -0.76 -16.78 8.02
C THR A 102 -0.15 -16.67 9.41
N SER A 103 1.12 -17.04 9.59
CA SER A 103 1.83 -16.88 10.89
C SER A 103 2.03 -15.42 11.29
N LEU A 104 2.12 -14.50 10.31
CA LEU A 104 2.24 -13.08 10.58
C LEU A 104 0.97 -12.51 11.24
N LEU A 105 -0.20 -13.06 10.87
CA LEU A 105 -1.51 -12.61 11.37
C LEU A 105 -1.94 -13.29 12.66
N HIS A 106 -1.67 -14.59 12.79
CA HIS A 106 -2.06 -15.38 13.96
C HIS A 106 -0.99 -15.43 15.04
N GLY A 107 0.20 -14.86 14.77
CA GLY A 107 1.35 -14.91 15.66
C GLY A 107 2.14 -16.21 15.52
N TYR A 108 3.42 -16.18 15.88
CA TYR A 108 4.26 -17.37 15.91
C TYR A 108 3.84 -18.26 17.09
N SER A 109 3.59 -19.53 16.83
CA SER A 109 3.50 -20.55 17.88
C SER A 109 4.83 -20.59 18.65
N SER A 110 4.72 -20.62 19.97
CA SER A 110 5.71 -20.31 21.02
C SER A 110 7.03 -21.10 21.06
N ASN A 111 7.42 -21.83 20.03
CA ASN A 111 8.60 -22.71 20.05
C ASN A 111 9.81 -22.22 19.26
N ASP A 112 9.68 -21.20 18.40
CA ASP A 112 10.82 -20.69 17.60
C ASP A 112 11.36 -19.39 18.21
N SER A 113 12.19 -19.53 19.24
CA SER A 113 12.75 -18.43 20.04
C SER A 113 13.81 -17.58 19.32
N GLU A 114 14.22 -17.92 18.10
CA GLU A 114 15.28 -17.18 17.38
C GLU A 114 14.76 -16.11 16.41
N LEU A 115 13.47 -16.12 16.05
CA LEU A 115 12.84 -15.08 15.21
C LEU A 115 12.02 -14.05 16.00
N GLN A 116 11.92 -14.21 17.33
CA GLN A 116 11.05 -13.45 18.24
C GLN A 116 11.46 -11.98 18.48
N GLN A 117 12.58 -11.51 17.93
CA GLN A 117 13.01 -10.10 18.07
C GLN A 117 12.63 -9.20 16.87
N ASN A 118 12.03 -9.76 15.81
CA ASN A 118 11.73 -8.98 14.62
C ASN A 118 10.35 -8.32 14.70
N ASP A 119 10.39 -7.03 15.02
CA ASP A 119 9.42 -5.98 14.69
C ASP A 119 7.97 -6.45 14.49
N THR A 120 7.22 -6.48 15.58
CA THR A 120 5.77 -6.78 15.57
C THR A 120 4.93 -5.61 15.10
N SER A 121 5.55 -4.51 14.67
CA SER A 121 4.79 -3.31 14.36
C SER A 121 3.94 -3.44 13.11
N TRP A 122 2.77 -2.79 13.16
CA TRP A 122 1.83 -2.69 12.05
C TRP A 122 1.42 -1.23 11.87
N SER A 123 1.35 -0.78 10.63
CA SER A 123 0.76 0.51 10.26
C SER A 123 -0.72 0.30 9.97
N LEU A 124 -1.58 0.97 10.73
CA LEU A 124 -3.03 0.96 10.61
C LEU A 124 -3.49 2.23 9.90
N ASN A 125 -4.09 2.06 8.73
CA ASN A 125 -4.49 3.16 7.87
C ASN A 125 -5.98 3.07 7.51
N ILE A 126 -6.64 4.22 7.52
CA ILE A 126 -8.00 4.42 7.00
C ILE A 126 -7.91 5.52 5.95
N SER A 127 -8.40 5.23 4.76
CA SER A 127 -8.38 6.18 3.64
C SER A 127 -9.79 6.56 3.23
N ASP A 128 -10.03 7.87 3.13
CA ASP A 128 -11.30 8.40 2.64
C ASP A 128 -11.37 8.33 1.11
N ILE A 129 -12.55 8.50 0.52
CA ILE A 129 -12.66 8.69 -0.93
C ILE A 129 -11.86 9.93 -1.36
N PRO A 130 -11.13 9.90 -2.49
CA PRO A 130 -10.44 11.08 -2.98
C PRO A 130 -11.36 12.28 -3.14
N ALA A 131 -10.82 13.49 -2.97
CA ALA A 131 -11.57 14.74 -2.99
C ALA A 131 -12.38 14.91 -4.29
N ALA A 132 -13.61 15.42 -4.16
CA ALA A 132 -14.49 15.69 -5.30
C ALA A 132 -14.07 16.97 -6.04
N GLY A 133 -14.31 16.98 -7.36
CA GLY A 133 -14.16 18.16 -8.22
C GLY A 133 -13.23 17.93 -9.41
N SER A 134 -13.10 18.96 -10.24
CA SER A 134 -12.20 18.99 -11.40
C SER A 134 -10.75 19.21 -10.94
N ARG A 135 -10.17 18.20 -10.27
CA ARG A 135 -8.76 18.19 -9.87
C ARG A 135 -7.92 17.52 -10.95
N LYS A 136 -6.66 17.95 -11.08
CA LYS A 136 -5.71 17.38 -12.04
C LYS A 136 -4.94 16.18 -11.48
N VAL A 137 -4.95 16.00 -10.17
CA VAL A 137 -4.28 14.93 -9.43
C VAL A 137 -5.25 14.34 -8.41
N SER A 138 -5.09 13.04 -8.09
CA SER A 138 -5.87 12.43 -7.00
C SER A 138 -5.41 13.02 -5.68
N MET A 139 -6.33 13.44 -4.82
CA MET A 139 -6.03 13.93 -3.48
C MET A 139 -6.87 13.14 -2.48
N GLN A 140 -6.22 12.32 -1.66
CA GLN A 140 -6.87 11.41 -0.73
C GLN A 140 -6.43 11.69 0.70
N SER A 141 -7.39 11.68 1.63
CA SER A 141 -7.06 11.81 3.04
C SER A 141 -6.84 10.45 3.68
N ILE A 142 -5.74 10.33 4.44
CA ILE A 142 -5.35 9.09 5.10
C ILE A 142 -5.12 9.39 6.58
N SER A 143 -5.82 8.65 7.43
CA SER A 143 -5.56 8.60 8.87
C SER A 143 -4.75 7.36 9.16
N GLU A 144 -3.57 7.55 9.74
CA GLU A 144 -2.62 6.49 10.04
C GLU A 144 -2.29 6.48 11.54
N SER A 145 -2.10 5.28 12.08
CA SER A 145 -1.58 5.00 13.41
C SER A 145 -0.62 3.81 13.34
N VAL A 146 0.29 3.68 14.29
CA VAL A 146 1.23 2.55 14.35
C VAL A 146 0.96 1.73 15.60
N ILE A 147 0.65 0.45 15.41
CA ILE A 147 0.56 -0.53 16.48
C ILE A 147 1.98 -1.04 16.72
N LEU A 148 2.55 -0.78 17.89
CA LEU A 148 3.92 -1.19 18.21
C LEU A 148 3.98 -2.66 18.66
N ALA A 149 3.08 -3.02 19.57
CA ALA A 149 2.97 -4.37 20.10
C ALA A 149 1.54 -4.62 20.60
N THR A 150 1.15 -5.89 20.61
CA THR A 150 -0.10 -6.40 21.18
C THR A 150 0.24 -7.19 22.45
N GLY A 151 -0.62 -7.10 23.47
CA GLY A 151 -0.46 -7.83 24.73
C GLY A 151 -1.79 -8.42 25.18
N GLY A 152 -1.76 -9.52 25.94
CA GLY A 152 -2.96 -10.23 26.37
C GLY A 152 -2.77 -11.74 26.41
N LYS A 153 -3.87 -12.48 26.67
CA LYS A 153 -3.88 -13.95 26.62
C LYS A 153 -3.68 -14.46 25.19
N ASP A 154 -4.35 -13.80 24.23
CA ASP A 154 -4.22 -14.04 22.81
C ASP A 154 -3.61 -12.78 22.16
N CYS A 155 -2.31 -12.81 21.83
CA CYS A 155 -1.56 -11.63 21.38
C CYS A 155 -1.54 -11.46 19.85
N SER A 156 -2.36 -12.17 19.08
CA SER A 156 -2.35 -12.07 17.63
C SER A 156 -2.99 -10.78 17.13
N ILE A 157 -2.51 -10.25 15.99
CA ILE A 157 -3.12 -9.06 15.37
C ILE A 157 -4.53 -9.37 14.88
N SER A 158 -4.80 -10.62 14.47
CA SER A 158 -6.15 -11.05 14.11
C SER A 158 -7.11 -10.98 15.29
N THR A 159 -6.69 -11.44 16.47
CA THR A 159 -7.53 -11.36 17.68
C THR A 159 -7.77 -9.91 18.06
N PHE A 160 -6.73 -9.07 18.02
CA PHE A 160 -6.86 -7.64 18.29
C PHE A 160 -7.89 -6.96 17.37
N MET A 161 -7.87 -7.24 16.07
CA MET A 161 -8.85 -6.70 15.12
C MET A 161 -10.26 -7.25 15.35
N ASN A 162 -10.38 -8.53 15.70
CA ASN A 162 -11.67 -9.15 16.04
C ASN A 162 -12.28 -8.53 17.31
N GLU A 163 -11.47 -8.20 18.33
CA GLU A 163 -11.91 -7.51 19.53
C GLU A 163 -12.38 -6.07 19.26
N LEU A 164 -11.80 -5.41 18.25
CA LEU A 164 -12.28 -4.12 17.74
C LEU A 164 -13.58 -4.25 16.91
N GLY A 165 -14.07 -5.46 16.68
CA GLY A 165 -15.28 -5.73 15.92
C GLY A 165 -15.07 -5.74 14.40
N TYR A 166 -13.84 -5.96 13.93
CA TYR A 166 -13.49 -6.07 12.52
C TYR A 166 -13.17 -7.52 12.12
N VAL A 167 -13.45 -7.88 10.86
CA VAL A 167 -13.17 -9.19 10.27
C VAL A 167 -12.31 -9.00 9.02
N SER A 168 -11.34 -9.90 8.80
CA SER A 168 -10.49 -9.87 7.61
C SER A 168 -11.32 -10.14 6.36
N GLU A 169 -11.13 -9.32 5.32
CA GLU A 169 -11.87 -9.44 4.06
C GLU A 169 -10.98 -9.95 2.93
N TYR A 170 -9.86 -9.27 2.68
CA TYR A 170 -8.90 -9.64 1.65
C TYR A 170 -7.48 -9.24 2.04
N GLN A 171 -6.50 -9.89 1.43
CA GLN A 171 -5.09 -9.71 1.73
C GLN A 171 -4.28 -9.71 0.45
N TYR A 172 -3.29 -8.84 0.37
CA TYR A 172 -2.42 -8.78 -0.79
C TYR A 172 -0.99 -8.44 -0.40
N SER A 173 -0.06 -9.00 -1.16
CA SER A 173 1.35 -8.65 -1.09
C SER A 173 1.70 -7.68 -2.19
N THR A 174 2.61 -6.77 -1.91
CA THR A 174 3.14 -5.81 -2.86
C THR A 174 4.65 -5.85 -2.80
N ILE A 175 5.27 -6.10 -3.94
CA ILE A 175 6.72 -6.10 -4.11
C ILE A 175 7.04 -5.17 -5.24
N GLY A 176 8.04 -4.31 -5.05
CA GLY A 176 8.37 -3.30 -6.03
C GLY A 176 9.62 -2.54 -5.70
N VAL A 177 9.89 -1.54 -6.52
CA VAL A 177 10.97 -0.59 -6.30
C VAL A 177 10.39 0.79 -6.11
N LYS A 178 11.01 1.58 -5.25
CA LYS A 178 10.65 2.98 -5.03
C LYS A 178 11.84 3.89 -5.33
N PHE A 179 11.54 5.06 -5.85
CA PHE A 179 12.49 6.13 -6.11
C PHE A 179 12.13 7.33 -5.26
N HIS A 180 13.15 7.89 -4.62
CA HIS A 180 13.02 9.15 -3.89
C HIS A 180 13.49 10.28 -4.81
N LEU A 181 12.55 11.14 -5.21
CA LEU A 181 12.83 12.31 -6.04
C LEU A 181 12.89 13.57 -5.16
N LYS A 182 13.15 14.71 -5.80
CA LYS A 182 13.14 16.02 -5.14
C LYS A 182 11.74 16.34 -4.60
N HIS A 183 11.68 17.19 -3.57
CA HIS A 183 10.44 17.66 -2.95
C HIS A 183 9.55 16.55 -2.38
N GLU A 184 10.16 15.51 -1.79
CA GLU A 184 9.45 14.40 -1.13
C GLU A 184 8.56 13.59 -2.08
N LEU A 185 8.75 13.74 -3.40
CA LEU A 185 8.08 12.94 -4.42
C LEU A 185 8.63 11.51 -4.38
N ILE A 186 7.70 10.56 -4.29
CA ILE A 186 8.02 9.13 -4.31
C ILE A 186 7.35 8.53 -5.54
N VAL A 187 8.13 7.78 -6.33
CA VAL A 187 7.61 6.98 -7.44
C VAL A 187 7.80 5.52 -7.10
N GLU A 188 6.70 4.79 -6.92
CA GLU A 188 6.66 3.34 -6.71
C GLU A 188 6.34 2.66 -8.04
N LEU A 189 7.12 1.63 -8.37
CA LEU A 189 6.81 0.66 -9.42
C LEU A 189 6.62 -0.69 -8.76
N GLN A 190 5.41 -1.24 -8.83
CA GLN A 190 5.01 -2.37 -7.98
C GLN A 190 4.22 -3.43 -8.73
N LYS A 191 4.42 -4.67 -8.30
CA LYS A 191 3.54 -5.81 -8.58
C LYS A 191 2.72 -6.13 -7.35
N ILE A 192 1.50 -6.61 -7.58
CA ILE A 192 0.53 -6.91 -6.52
C ILE A 192 0.05 -8.35 -6.70
N TRP A 193 0.03 -9.11 -5.61
CA TRP A 193 -0.50 -10.47 -5.55
C TRP A 193 -1.61 -10.55 -4.52
N ASP A 194 -2.73 -11.17 -4.87
CA ASP A 194 -3.75 -11.61 -3.92
C ASP A 194 -3.24 -12.83 -3.15
N VAL A 195 -3.44 -12.84 -1.83
CA VAL A 195 -3.00 -13.91 -0.91
C VAL A 195 -4.17 -14.42 -0.05
N THR A 196 -5.41 -14.07 -0.40
CA THR A 196 -6.58 -14.29 0.47
C THR A 196 -6.91 -15.78 0.68
N SER A 197 -6.74 -16.62 -0.34
CA SER A 197 -7.27 -18.00 -0.34
C SER A 197 -6.19 -19.10 -0.29
N GLY A 198 -4.95 -18.76 0.08
CA GLY A 198 -3.83 -19.71 0.07
C GLY A 198 -3.27 -20.04 -1.32
N SER A 199 -3.93 -19.60 -2.40
CA SER A 199 -3.34 -19.47 -3.73
C SER A 199 -2.88 -18.02 -3.92
N SER A 200 -1.62 -17.83 -4.30
CA SER A 200 -1.12 -16.52 -4.69
C SER A 200 -1.41 -16.29 -6.18
N GLU A 201 -2.25 -15.31 -6.49
CA GLU A 201 -2.53 -14.89 -7.87
C GLU A 201 -2.03 -13.46 -8.07
N GLN A 202 -1.31 -13.22 -9.15
CA GLN A 202 -0.82 -11.89 -9.47
C GLN A 202 -1.95 -11.06 -10.09
N ILE A 203 -2.29 -9.92 -9.46
CA ILE A 203 -3.29 -8.98 -9.98
C ILE A 203 -2.70 -8.19 -11.16
N THR A 204 -1.43 -7.82 -11.06
CA THR A 204 -0.70 -7.06 -12.09
C THR A 204 -0.03 -8.01 -13.10
N GLN A 205 -0.77 -8.95 -13.66
CA GLN A 205 -0.24 -9.86 -14.70
C GLN A 205 0.09 -9.08 -15.97
N GLY A 206 1.26 -9.37 -16.56
CA GLY A 206 1.73 -8.74 -17.79
C GLY A 206 2.34 -7.34 -17.65
N GLY A 207 2.48 -6.83 -16.42
CA GLY A 207 3.10 -5.52 -16.22
C GLY A 207 3.29 -5.10 -14.77
N PHE A 208 3.47 -3.80 -14.58
CA PHE A 208 3.71 -3.14 -13.31
C PHE A 208 2.79 -1.94 -13.13
N LEU A 209 2.35 -1.71 -11.90
CA LEU A 209 1.64 -0.49 -11.52
C LEU A 209 2.63 0.59 -11.10
N ILE A 210 2.53 1.75 -11.71
CA ILE A 210 3.25 2.96 -11.33
C ILE A 210 2.36 3.80 -10.42
N LYS A 211 2.92 4.26 -9.31
CA LYS A 211 2.29 5.20 -8.39
C LYS A 211 3.29 6.30 -8.06
N ALA A 212 3.03 7.52 -8.54
CA ALA A 212 3.76 8.72 -8.16
C ALA A 212 2.94 9.49 -7.13
N TYR A 213 3.49 9.75 -5.95
CA TYR A 213 2.76 10.43 -4.89
C TYR A 213 3.62 11.33 -3.99
N ILE A 214 2.96 12.29 -3.35
CA ILE A 214 3.51 13.19 -2.32
C ILE A 214 2.56 13.19 -1.12
N ASN A 215 3.12 13.08 0.08
CA ASN A 215 2.38 13.14 1.33
C ASN A 215 2.50 14.53 1.95
N VAL A 216 1.39 15.24 2.12
CA VAL A 216 1.32 16.55 2.78
C VAL A 216 0.74 16.39 4.19
N ASN A 217 1.52 16.76 5.21
CA ASN A 217 1.19 16.51 6.62
C ASN A 217 -0.10 17.18 7.12
N LYS A 218 -0.47 18.33 6.54
CA LYS A 218 -1.63 19.12 6.97
C LYS A 218 -2.53 19.46 5.80
N ALA A 219 -3.80 19.08 5.90
CA ALA A 219 -4.82 19.41 4.90
C ALA A 219 -5.10 20.91 4.78
N THR A 220 -4.77 21.69 5.81
CA THR A 220 -4.98 23.14 5.85
C THR A 220 -3.86 23.92 5.17
N ASP A 221 -2.74 23.27 4.83
CA ASP A 221 -1.60 23.91 4.18
C ASP A 221 -1.80 23.92 2.65
N ILE A 222 -2.58 24.90 2.21
CA ILE A 222 -2.99 25.04 0.80
C ILE A 222 -1.77 25.31 -0.10
N GLU A 223 -0.78 26.05 0.41
CA GLU A 223 0.45 26.37 -0.34
C GLU A 223 1.25 25.10 -0.65
N ARG A 224 1.47 24.24 0.34
CA ARG A 224 2.15 22.95 0.11
C ARG A 224 1.35 22.03 -0.80
N ILE A 225 0.03 22.00 -0.68
CA ILE A 225 -0.83 21.20 -1.57
C ILE A 225 -0.67 21.68 -3.02
N SER A 226 -0.70 22.99 -3.25
CA SER A 226 -0.50 23.59 -4.57
C SER A 226 0.91 23.32 -5.14
N GLN A 227 1.94 23.39 -4.28
CA GLN A 227 3.30 23.05 -4.67
C GLN A 227 3.44 21.56 -5.03
N ALA A 228 2.83 20.67 -4.26
CA ALA A 228 2.81 19.23 -4.53
C ALA A 228 2.08 18.91 -5.84
N GLU A 229 0.94 19.56 -6.10
CA GLU A 229 0.22 19.44 -7.37
C GLU A 229 1.11 19.90 -8.55
N THR A 230 1.76 21.05 -8.43
CA THR A 230 2.67 21.56 -9.47
C THR A 230 3.84 20.60 -9.73
N THR A 231 4.37 19.98 -8.67
CA THR A 231 5.48 19.01 -8.77
C THR A 231 5.04 17.73 -9.49
N LEU A 232 3.87 17.20 -9.16
CA LEU A 232 3.31 16.02 -9.84
C LEU A 232 3.00 16.29 -11.31
N LEU A 233 2.47 17.48 -11.63
CA LEU A 233 2.21 17.87 -13.02
C LEU A 233 3.50 18.13 -13.80
N ALA A 234 4.55 18.63 -13.15
CA ALA A 234 5.86 18.75 -13.77
C ALA A 234 6.42 17.37 -14.13
N LEU A 235 6.32 16.39 -13.22
CA LEU A 235 6.70 15.00 -13.50
C LEU A 235 5.88 14.40 -14.65
N GLN A 236 4.56 14.58 -14.64
CA GLN A 236 3.68 14.12 -15.71
C GLN A 236 4.10 14.70 -17.06
N LYS A 237 4.43 15.99 -17.12
CA LYS A 237 4.88 16.66 -18.34
C LYS A 237 6.26 16.19 -18.81
N GLU A 238 7.16 15.91 -17.87
CA GLU A 238 8.51 15.46 -18.19
C GLU A 238 8.53 14.03 -18.73
N LEU A 239 7.65 13.17 -18.21
CA LEU A 239 7.47 11.80 -18.66
C LEU A 239 6.46 11.66 -19.81
N GLN A 240 5.88 12.77 -20.26
CA GLN A 240 4.88 12.79 -21.32
C GLN A 240 5.44 12.20 -22.61
N GLY A 241 4.71 11.24 -23.18
CA GLY A 241 5.13 10.52 -24.38
C GLY A 241 5.94 9.25 -24.10
N TYR A 242 6.37 9.04 -22.85
CA TYR A 242 6.86 7.74 -22.40
C TYR A 242 5.80 7.01 -21.57
N ILE A 243 5.31 7.65 -20.50
CA ILE A 243 4.22 7.15 -19.66
C ILE A 243 3.15 8.24 -19.49
N ASP A 244 1.90 7.85 -19.31
CA ASP A 244 0.79 8.79 -19.10
C ASP A 244 0.25 8.67 -17.68
N LEU A 245 0.84 9.46 -16.78
CA LEU A 245 0.41 9.51 -15.39
C LEU A 245 -0.98 10.17 -15.28
N ILE A 246 -2.00 9.37 -15.01
CA ILE A 246 -3.39 9.80 -14.92
C ILE A 246 -3.94 9.74 -13.49
N MET A 247 -5.04 10.46 -13.28
CA MET A 247 -5.83 10.33 -12.06
C MET A 247 -6.80 9.13 -12.20
N PRO A 248 -6.79 8.16 -11.29
CA PRO A 248 -7.72 7.03 -11.32
C PRO A 248 -9.13 7.49 -10.99
N ASP A 249 -10.12 6.66 -11.36
CA ASP A 249 -11.51 6.91 -10.96
C ASP A 249 -11.62 6.94 -9.42
N ARG A 250 -12.28 7.98 -8.91
CA ARG A 250 -12.51 8.18 -7.48
C ARG A 250 -13.26 7.01 -6.86
N LYS A 251 -14.20 6.42 -7.61
CA LYS A 251 -14.94 5.25 -7.14
C LYS A 251 -14.02 4.07 -6.93
N ALA A 252 -13.03 3.84 -7.79
CA ALA A 252 -12.10 2.72 -7.63
C ALA A 252 -11.19 2.87 -6.38
N MET A 253 -11.05 4.09 -5.84
CA MET A 253 -10.28 4.37 -4.63
C MET A 253 -11.14 4.48 -3.36
N ASP A 254 -12.43 4.17 -3.44
CA ASP A 254 -13.35 4.27 -2.31
C ASP A 254 -13.26 3.02 -1.43
N SER A 255 -12.83 3.20 -0.17
CA SER A 255 -12.68 2.12 0.80
C SER A 255 -13.99 1.74 1.49
N ARG A 256 -15.06 2.52 1.31
CA ARG A 256 -16.36 2.33 1.96
C ARG A 256 -17.02 1.01 1.53
N LEU A 257 -17.82 0.44 2.43
CA LEU A 257 -18.55 -0.81 2.16
C LEU A 257 -19.76 -0.64 1.24
N ASN A 258 -20.25 0.60 1.08
CA ASN A 258 -21.45 0.89 0.28
C ASN A 258 -21.11 0.96 -1.21
N TYR A 259 -20.85 -0.19 -1.83
CA TYR A 259 -20.97 -0.34 -3.29
C TYR A 259 -22.32 -0.98 -3.60
N ILE A 260 -23.32 -0.12 -3.80
CA ILE A 260 -24.51 -0.42 -4.61
C ILE A 260 -24.48 0.59 -5.76
#